data_AF-A0A354EPM2-F1
#
_entry.id   AF-A0A354EPM2-F1
#
_cell.length_a   1.000
_cell.length_b   1.000
_cell.length_c   1.000
_cell.angle_alpha   90.00
_cell.angle_beta   90.00
_cell.angle_gamma   90.00
#
_symmetry.space_group_name_H-M   'P 1'
#
loop_
_entity.id
_entity.type
_entity.pdbx_description
1 polymer ?
#
loop_
_entity_poly.entity_id
_entity_poly.type
_entity_poly.pdbx_seq_one_letter_code
_entity_poly.pdbx_strand_id
1 'polypeptide(L)'
;TLFRSAIWNAAQPPDWMKDNPFWRAGETLALSMSPYEFNPLNHNPLKRVLKAAVDFGAVQATDIKLFVAATAVRQARARIFTASEINADVLMASACLPHLFQAVEIEGEPYWDGGYLTNPPLWPLTGEDTPDDVLLVTLNPMTREETPRSAADIMDRLNEIVFNAPLVAELRAIAIAGEMIGQGQIDVGGQGPYRHVRMHAIEADRWLSDLSLRTKFNTEWSFLNDLKTRGRAAADEWLDSCLGAVGRHASVDMQARFG
;
A
#
# COMPACT_ATOMS: atom_id res chain seq x y z
N THR A 1 4.96 -22.38 -26.79
CA THR A 1 4.30 -23.48 -26.05
C THR A 1 3.68 -22.90 -24.81
N LEU A 2 2.34 -22.95 -24.76
CA LEU A 2 1.46 -22.14 -23.93
C LEU A 2 1.47 -22.60 -22.46
N PHE A 3 1.88 -21.74 -21.54
CA PHE A 3 1.52 -21.87 -20.12
C PHE A 3 0.20 -21.14 -19.89
N ARG A 4 -0.92 -21.88 -19.97
CA ARG A 4 -2.21 -21.42 -19.43
C ARG A 4 -2.24 -21.76 -17.93
N SER A 5 -1.97 -20.79 -17.07
CA SER A 5 -2.32 -20.89 -15.65
C SER A 5 -3.77 -20.47 -15.45
N ALA A 6 -4.70 -21.29 -15.93
CA ALA A 6 -6.14 -21.10 -15.78
C ALA A 6 -6.69 -22.17 -14.81
N ILE A 7 -6.38 -22.01 -13.52
CA ILE A 7 -7.05 -22.77 -12.45
C ILE A 7 -8.05 -21.87 -11.70
N TRP A 8 -7.89 -20.55 -11.78
CA TRP A 8 -8.71 -19.56 -11.05
C TRP A 8 -9.73 -18.81 -11.90
N ASN A 9 -9.87 -19.15 -13.19
CA ASN A 9 -10.69 -18.37 -14.15
C ASN A 9 -11.79 -19.21 -14.84
N ALA A 10 -12.26 -20.29 -14.20
CA ALA A 10 -13.32 -21.13 -14.74
C ALA A 10 -14.69 -20.76 -14.13
N ALA A 11 -15.49 -20.09 -14.95
CA ALA A 11 -16.93 -19.84 -14.82
C ALA A 11 -17.39 -18.98 -13.62
N GLN A 12 -17.59 -17.68 -13.86
CA GLN A 12 -18.42 -16.88 -12.96
C GLN A 12 -19.90 -17.26 -13.14
N PRO A 13 -20.65 -17.47 -12.04
CA PRO A 13 -22.08 -17.63 -12.12
C PRO A 13 -22.76 -16.29 -12.48
N PRO A 14 -23.77 -16.30 -13.36
CA PRO A 14 -24.51 -15.09 -13.76
C PRO A 14 -25.22 -14.43 -12.55
N ASP A 15 -25.44 -13.11 -12.61
CA ASP A 15 -25.81 -12.30 -11.43
C ASP A 15 -27.10 -12.75 -10.71
N TRP A 16 -28.06 -13.36 -11.42
CA TRP A 16 -29.27 -13.94 -10.82
C TRP A 16 -28.99 -15.15 -9.89
N MET A 17 -27.84 -15.78 -10.03
CA MET A 17 -27.40 -16.91 -9.19
C MET A 17 -26.83 -16.43 -7.84
N LYS A 18 -26.33 -15.19 -7.78
CA LYS A 18 -25.76 -14.56 -6.59
C LYS A 18 -26.81 -14.03 -5.61
N ASP A 19 -28.04 -13.83 -6.08
CA ASP A 19 -29.19 -13.48 -5.26
C ASP A 19 -29.85 -14.69 -4.57
N ASN A 20 -29.38 -15.91 -4.86
CA ASN A 20 -29.87 -17.11 -4.22
C ASN A 20 -29.43 -17.15 -2.74
N PRO A 21 -30.34 -17.37 -1.77
CA PRO A 21 -30.01 -17.54 -0.36
C PRO A 21 -28.91 -18.57 -0.08
N PHE A 22 -28.83 -19.64 -0.88
CA PHE A 22 -27.78 -20.65 -0.78
C PHE A 22 -26.42 -20.15 -1.26
N TRP A 23 -26.38 -19.28 -2.26
CA TRP A 23 -25.13 -18.65 -2.72
C TRP A 23 -24.61 -17.65 -1.70
N ARG A 24 -25.49 -16.80 -1.15
CA ARG A 24 -25.14 -15.86 -0.06
C ARG A 24 -24.70 -16.58 1.20
N ALA A 25 -25.31 -17.72 1.54
CA ALA A 25 -24.86 -18.58 2.62
C ALA A 25 -23.48 -19.20 2.33
N GLY A 26 -23.23 -19.61 1.08
CA GLY A 26 -21.92 -20.09 0.64
C GLY A 26 -20.84 -19.01 0.68
N GLU A 27 -21.13 -17.78 0.25
CA GLU A 27 -20.24 -16.62 0.37
C GLU A 27 -19.97 -16.28 1.84
N THR A 28 -20.99 -16.30 2.69
CA THR A 28 -20.84 -16.05 4.14
C THR A 28 -19.97 -17.13 4.79
N LEU A 29 -20.13 -18.39 4.40
CA LEU A 29 -19.28 -19.49 4.86
C LEU A 29 -17.84 -19.35 4.35
N ALA A 30 -17.64 -19.01 3.07
CA ALA A 30 -16.31 -18.80 2.50
C ALA A 30 -15.58 -17.62 3.14
N LEU A 31 -16.29 -16.54 3.45
CA LEU A 31 -15.76 -15.38 4.20
C LEU A 31 -15.53 -15.69 5.69
N SER A 32 -16.12 -16.76 6.21
CA SER A 32 -15.89 -17.23 7.59
C SER A 32 -14.73 -18.22 7.72
N MET A 33 -14.18 -18.72 6.60
CA MET A 33 -13.03 -19.61 6.60
C MET A 33 -11.73 -18.81 6.63
N SER A 34 -10.86 -19.13 7.58
CA SER A 34 -9.54 -18.53 7.70
C SER A 34 -8.53 -19.11 6.69
N PRO A 35 -7.45 -18.38 6.34
CA PRO A 35 -6.34 -18.92 5.55
C PRO A 35 -5.69 -20.18 6.11
N TYR A 36 -5.84 -20.40 7.41
CA TYR A 36 -5.38 -21.60 8.10
C TYR A 36 -6.24 -22.83 7.78
N GLU A 37 -7.50 -22.63 7.42
CA GLU A 37 -8.45 -23.69 7.07
C GLU A 37 -8.40 -24.06 5.59
N PHE A 38 -8.23 -23.08 4.68
CA PHE A 38 -8.22 -23.35 3.24
C PHE A 38 -6.83 -23.62 2.62
N ASN A 39 -5.74 -23.18 3.26
CA ASN A 39 -4.36 -23.44 2.81
C ASN A 39 -3.47 -23.98 3.94
N PRO A 40 -3.80 -25.14 4.55
CA PRO A 40 -3.11 -25.64 5.74
C PRO A 40 -1.61 -25.93 5.51
N LEU A 41 -1.19 -26.14 4.26
CA LEU A 41 0.22 -26.38 3.90
C LEU A 41 1.01 -25.08 3.61
N ASN A 42 0.37 -23.92 3.69
CA ASN A 42 0.95 -22.59 3.45
C ASN A 42 1.81 -22.50 2.16
N HIS A 43 1.31 -23.10 1.06
CA HIS A 43 2.01 -23.01 -0.22
C HIS A 43 1.92 -21.58 -0.77
N ASN A 44 3.02 -20.83 -0.69
CA ASN A 44 3.07 -19.45 -1.15
C ASN A 44 3.90 -19.30 -2.44
N PRO A 45 3.29 -19.25 -3.63
CA PRO A 45 4.01 -19.07 -4.89
C PRO A 45 4.74 -17.72 -4.98
N LEU A 46 4.29 -16.69 -4.25
CA LEU A 46 4.96 -15.39 -4.19
C LEU A 46 6.36 -15.50 -3.58
N LYS A 47 6.56 -16.35 -2.55
CA LYS A 47 7.89 -16.59 -1.95
C LYS A 47 8.91 -17.03 -3.00
N ARG A 48 8.49 -17.91 -3.90
CA ARG A 48 9.34 -18.43 -4.97
C ARG A 48 9.67 -17.35 -6.00
N VAL A 49 8.68 -16.53 -6.37
CA VAL A 49 8.88 -15.40 -7.29
C VAL A 49 9.84 -14.38 -6.68
N LEU A 50 9.64 -14.00 -5.42
CA LEU A 50 10.53 -13.07 -4.70
C LEU A 50 11.97 -13.57 -4.67
N LYS A 51 12.18 -14.84 -4.31
CA LYS A 51 13.53 -15.46 -4.30
C LYS A 51 14.19 -15.54 -5.67
N ALA A 52 13.41 -15.56 -6.75
CA ALA A 52 13.94 -15.61 -8.12
C ALA A 52 14.16 -14.22 -8.72
N ALA A 53 13.38 -13.23 -8.30
CA ALA A 53 13.36 -11.88 -8.87
C ALA A 53 14.21 -10.87 -8.09
N VAL A 54 14.47 -11.11 -6.80
CA VAL A 54 15.14 -10.17 -5.90
C VAL A 54 16.48 -10.74 -5.44
N ASP A 55 17.55 -9.98 -5.66
CA ASP A 55 18.84 -10.20 -5.01
C ASP A 55 18.84 -9.55 -3.62
N PHE A 56 18.51 -10.33 -2.59
CA PHE A 56 18.47 -9.84 -1.22
C PHE A 56 19.83 -9.44 -0.68
N GLY A 57 20.93 -10.04 -1.16
CA GLY A 57 22.28 -9.64 -0.77
C GLY A 57 22.59 -8.23 -1.23
N ALA A 58 22.22 -7.90 -2.48
CA ALA A 58 22.34 -6.54 -3.01
C ALA A 58 21.43 -5.54 -2.27
N VAL A 59 20.18 -5.93 -1.94
CA VAL A 59 19.27 -5.07 -1.15
C VAL A 59 19.82 -4.78 0.24
N GLN A 60 20.39 -5.78 0.92
CA GLN A 60 20.93 -5.60 2.28
C GLN A 60 22.23 -4.80 2.30
N ALA A 61 22.99 -4.81 1.21
CA ALA A 61 24.27 -4.11 1.08
C ALA A 61 24.15 -2.69 0.48
N THR A 62 22.94 -2.24 0.15
CA THR A 62 22.73 -0.92 -0.47
C THR A 62 22.85 0.22 0.54
N ASP A 63 23.37 1.36 0.10
CA ASP A 63 23.36 2.61 0.87
C ASP A 63 22.00 3.33 0.80
N ILE A 64 21.10 2.88 -0.08
CA ILE A 64 19.74 3.42 -0.18
C ILE A 64 18.95 2.98 1.05
N LYS A 65 18.50 3.95 1.85
CA LYS A 65 17.62 3.68 2.98
C LYS A 65 16.28 3.13 2.49
N LEU A 66 15.99 1.90 2.89
CA LEU A 66 14.76 1.19 2.59
C LEU A 66 14.00 0.90 3.88
N PHE A 67 12.71 1.22 3.89
CA PHE A 67 11.80 0.98 5.00
C PHE A 67 10.61 0.17 4.53
N VAL A 68 10.38 -0.98 5.15
CA VAL A 68 9.26 -1.86 4.83
C VAL A 68 8.43 -2.08 6.10
N ALA A 69 7.15 -1.76 6.04
CA ALA A 69 6.25 -1.91 7.17
C ALA A 69 5.54 -3.27 7.19
N ALA A 70 5.39 -3.84 8.38
CA ALA A 70 4.46 -4.94 8.64
C ALA A 70 3.75 -4.73 9.98
N THR A 71 2.58 -5.36 10.14
CA THR A 71 1.78 -5.28 11.36
C THR A 71 2.02 -6.51 12.22
N ALA A 72 2.63 -6.34 13.39
CA ALA A 72 2.80 -7.41 14.37
C ALA A 72 1.44 -7.73 14.99
N VAL A 73 0.95 -8.94 14.75
CA VAL A 73 -0.46 -9.29 15.00
C VAL A 73 -0.75 -9.38 16.49
N ARG A 74 0.15 -9.95 17.30
CA ARG A 74 -0.12 -10.14 18.74
C ARG A 74 -0.05 -8.82 19.50
N GLN A 75 0.86 -7.93 19.12
CA GLN A 75 1.02 -6.64 19.82
C GLN A 75 0.19 -5.51 19.24
N ALA A 76 -0.42 -5.70 18.05
CA ALA A 76 -1.10 -4.65 17.29
C ALA A 76 -0.21 -3.41 17.09
N ARG A 77 1.04 -3.64 16.65
CA ARG A 77 2.05 -2.59 16.45
C ARG A 77 2.67 -2.70 15.07
N ALA A 78 2.99 -1.55 14.48
CA ALA A 78 3.80 -1.51 13.27
C ALA A 78 5.26 -1.85 13.62
N ARG A 79 5.89 -2.70 12.81
CA ARG A 79 7.35 -2.88 12.75
C ARG A 79 7.83 -2.39 11.41
N ILE A 80 8.84 -1.51 11.43
CA ILE A 80 9.53 -1.05 10.23
C ILE A 80 10.84 -1.83 10.14
N PHE A 81 11.00 -2.58 9.06
CA PHE A 81 12.23 -3.28 8.72
C PHE A 81 13.10 -2.39 7.85
N THR A 82 14.39 -2.39 8.14
CA THR A 82 15.39 -1.64 7.36
C THR A 82 16.06 -2.54 6.32
N ALA A 83 16.81 -1.95 5.38
CA ALA A 83 17.50 -2.65 4.29
C ALA A 83 18.22 -3.94 4.73
N SER A 84 18.95 -3.90 5.84
CA SER A 84 19.72 -5.03 6.39
C SER A 84 18.86 -6.21 6.87
N GLU A 85 17.59 -5.97 7.19
CA GLU A 85 16.64 -7.00 7.63
C GLU A 85 15.85 -7.60 6.45
N ILE A 86 15.86 -6.96 5.28
CA ILE A 86 14.99 -7.33 4.16
C ILE A 86 15.33 -8.72 3.63
N ASN A 87 14.33 -9.58 3.66
CA ASN A 87 14.37 -10.91 3.07
C ASN A 87 12.98 -11.25 2.51
N ALA A 88 12.86 -12.43 1.88
CA ALA A 88 11.60 -12.85 1.28
C ALA A 88 10.43 -12.91 2.28
N ASP A 89 10.69 -13.30 3.53
CA ASP A 89 9.64 -13.38 4.56
C ASP A 89 9.18 -11.99 5.02
N VAL A 90 10.11 -11.03 5.15
CA VAL A 90 9.76 -9.62 5.43
C VAL A 90 8.88 -9.02 4.33
N LEU A 91 9.24 -9.22 3.05
CA LEU A 91 8.44 -8.70 1.94
C LEU A 91 7.07 -9.39 1.85
N MET A 92 7.00 -10.70 2.14
CA MET A 92 5.72 -11.39 2.22
C MET A 92 4.87 -10.87 3.36
N ALA A 93 5.44 -10.65 4.56
CA ALA A 93 4.74 -10.11 5.71
C ALA A 93 4.10 -8.76 5.38
N SER A 94 4.87 -7.88 4.74
CA SER A 94 4.40 -6.56 4.32
C SER A 94 3.25 -6.58 3.32
N ALA A 95 3.18 -7.61 2.47
CA ALA A 95 2.13 -7.80 1.46
C ALA A 95 1.05 -8.83 1.87
N CYS A 96 1.04 -9.25 3.14
CA CYS A 96 0.21 -10.35 3.62
C CYS A 96 -1.19 -9.86 4.03
N LEU A 97 -2.12 -9.81 3.08
CA LEU A 97 -3.53 -9.55 3.41
C LEU A 97 -4.12 -10.71 4.24
N PRO A 98 -4.68 -10.45 5.43
CA PRO A 98 -5.09 -11.46 6.41
C PRO A 98 -6.23 -12.38 5.96
N HIS A 99 -6.97 -11.97 4.93
CA HIS A 99 -8.04 -12.79 4.33
C HIS A 99 -7.54 -13.70 3.21
N LEU A 100 -6.32 -13.50 2.72
CA LEU A 100 -5.77 -14.20 1.55
C LEU A 100 -4.56 -15.07 1.89
N PHE A 101 -3.80 -14.69 2.91
CA PHE A 101 -2.57 -15.38 3.31
C PHE A 101 -2.53 -15.61 4.82
N GLN A 102 -1.91 -16.71 5.22
CA GLN A 102 -1.57 -16.92 6.63
C GLN A 102 -0.53 -15.89 7.07
N ALA A 103 -0.58 -15.48 8.34
CA ALA A 103 0.43 -14.59 8.91
C ALA A 103 1.83 -15.17 8.71
N VAL A 104 2.77 -14.31 8.35
CA VAL A 104 4.18 -14.70 8.19
C VAL A 104 4.86 -14.58 9.54
N GLU A 105 5.46 -15.67 10.03
CA GLU A 105 6.22 -15.64 11.28
C GLU A 105 7.66 -15.17 11.03
N ILE A 106 8.06 -14.11 11.71
CA ILE A 106 9.44 -13.60 11.72
C ILE A 106 9.87 -13.56 13.18
N GLU A 107 10.95 -14.28 13.51
CA GLU A 107 11.50 -14.35 14.88
C GLU A 107 10.46 -14.81 15.93
N GLY A 108 9.49 -15.64 15.52
CA GLY A 108 8.43 -16.15 16.38
C GLY A 108 7.23 -15.21 16.58
N GLU A 109 7.23 -14.03 15.95
CA GLU A 109 6.09 -13.12 15.94
C GLU A 109 5.34 -13.21 14.60
N PRO A 110 4.01 -13.41 14.60
CA PRO A 110 3.20 -13.37 13.38
C PRO A 110 3.00 -11.93 12.88
N TYR A 111 3.15 -11.74 11.57
CA TYR A 111 2.96 -10.46 10.89
C TYR A 111 1.89 -10.54 9.79
N TRP A 112 1.15 -9.44 9.66
CA TRP A 112 0.25 -9.12 8.54
C TRP A 112 0.75 -7.89 7.78
N ASP A 113 0.05 -7.57 6.69
CA ASP A 113 0.27 -6.38 5.86
C ASP A 113 0.51 -5.12 6.70
N GLY A 114 1.48 -4.31 6.28
CA GLY A 114 1.84 -3.07 6.98
C GLY A 114 0.72 -2.03 6.94
N GLY A 115 -0.10 -2.05 5.90
CA GLY A 115 -1.09 -1.00 5.64
C GLY A 115 -2.28 -0.94 6.57
N TYR A 116 -2.43 -1.88 7.51
CA TYR A 116 -3.37 -1.73 8.61
C TYR A 116 -2.94 -0.67 9.63
N LEU A 117 -1.63 -0.44 9.79
CA LEU A 117 -1.09 0.50 10.79
C LEU A 117 -0.20 1.58 10.18
N THR A 118 0.40 1.35 9.01
CA THR A 118 1.25 2.35 8.32
C THR A 118 1.50 1.94 6.86
N ASN A 119 1.03 2.75 5.89
CA ASN A 119 1.28 2.52 4.46
C ASN A 119 1.09 3.79 3.58
N PRO A 120 2.17 4.32 3.00
CA PRO A 120 3.56 4.08 3.40
C PRO A 120 3.86 4.75 4.75
N PRO A 121 4.85 4.24 5.53
CA PRO A 121 5.37 4.93 6.70
C PRO A 121 6.13 6.20 6.27
N LEU A 122 5.66 7.37 6.70
CA LEU A 122 6.31 8.65 6.37
C LEU A 122 7.27 9.10 7.46
N TRP A 123 6.99 8.77 8.72
CA TRP A 123 7.85 9.14 9.85
C TRP A 123 9.33 8.71 9.72
N PRO A 124 9.72 7.58 9.08
CA PRO A 124 11.13 7.25 8.87
C PRO A 124 11.80 8.19 7.85
N LEU A 125 11.00 8.83 6.99
CA LEU A 125 11.44 9.74 5.94
C LEU A 125 11.61 11.19 6.45
N THR A 126 11.25 11.49 7.70
CA THR A 126 11.38 12.84 8.27
C THR A 126 12.59 13.00 9.19
N GLY A 127 13.45 11.98 9.30
CA GLY A 127 14.64 11.99 10.19
C GLY A 127 15.81 12.82 9.67
N GLU A 128 16.80 13.13 10.52
CA GLU A 128 17.89 14.09 10.20
C GLU A 128 18.66 13.80 8.89
N ASP A 129 18.84 12.53 8.56
CA ASP A 129 19.63 12.08 7.41
C ASP A 129 18.72 11.60 6.26
N THR A 130 17.63 12.34 6.00
CA THR A 130 16.75 12.12 4.84
C THR A 130 16.65 13.38 3.98
N PRO A 131 16.23 13.29 2.71
CA PRO A 131 15.91 14.46 1.89
C PRO A 131 14.71 15.24 2.45
N ASP A 132 14.65 16.55 2.16
CA ASP A 132 13.49 17.38 2.48
C ASP A 132 12.30 17.08 1.56
N ASP A 133 12.55 16.68 0.31
CA ASP A 133 11.53 16.40 -0.68
C ASP A 133 11.05 14.94 -0.56
N VAL A 134 9.75 14.74 -0.43
CA VAL A 134 9.11 13.41 -0.34
C VAL A 134 8.09 13.27 -1.48
N LEU A 135 8.29 12.27 -2.34
CA LEU A 135 7.33 11.89 -3.37
C LEU A 135 6.45 10.74 -2.89
N LEU A 136 5.17 11.03 -2.68
CA LEU A 136 4.16 10.07 -2.31
C LEU A 136 3.47 9.50 -3.55
N VAL A 137 3.51 8.17 -3.72
CA VAL A 137 2.77 7.49 -4.79
C VAL A 137 1.61 6.73 -4.17
N THR A 138 0.38 7.14 -4.46
CA THR A 138 -0.82 6.48 -3.92
C THR A 138 -1.41 5.50 -4.93
N LEU A 139 -2.00 4.42 -4.41
CA LEU A 139 -2.69 3.40 -5.23
C LEU A 139 -4.19 3.38 -4.98
N ASN A 140 -4.63 3.71 -3.76
CA ASN A 140 -6.04 3.78 -3.42
C ASN A 140 -6.54 5.22 -3.59
N PRO A 141 -7.72 5.41 -4.20
CA PRO A 141 -8.33 6.72 -4.28
C PRO A 141 -8.67 7.24 -2.88
N MET A 142 -8.41 8.51 -2.65
CA MET A 142 -8.70 9.15 -1.36
C MET A 142 -10.18 9.51 -1.26
N THR A 143 -10.76 9.93 -2.38
CA THR A 143 -12.17 10.31 -2.49
C THR A 143 -12.88 9.43 -3.51
N ARG A 144 -14.20 9.27 -3.32
CA ARG A 144 -15.10 8.71 -4.33
C ARG A 144 -16.28 9.66 -4.47
N GLU A 145 -16.67 9.96 -5.71
CA GLU A 145 -17.82 10.82 -5.99
C GLU A 145 -19.13 10.14 -5.59
N GLU A 146 -19.24 8.84 -5.85
CA GLU A 146 -20.45 8.07 -5.56
C GLU A 146 -20.42 7.45 -4.17
N THR A 147 -21.58 7.50 -3.48
CA THR A 147 -21.77 6.82 -2.20
C THR A 147 -21.97 5.31 -2.43
N PRO A 148 -21.20 4.42 -1.78
CA PRO A 148 -21.36 2.98 -1.97
C PRO A 148 -22.73 2.51 -1.44
N ARG A 149 -23.41 1.66 -2.21
CA ARG A 149 -24.76 1.16 -1.87
C ARG A 149 -24.85 -0.36 -1.76
N SER A 150 -24.00 -1.10 -2.48
CA SER A 150 -23.94 -2.55 -2.36
C SER A 150 -22.99 -2.97 -1.23
N ALA A 151 -23.18 -4.17 -0.68
CA ALA A 151 -22.31 -4.71 0.37
C ALA A 151 -20.84 -4.79 -0.10
N ALA A 152 -20.61 -5.14 -1.37
CA ALA A 152 -19.27 -5.21 -1.94
C ALA A 152 -18.61 -3.83 -2.02
N ASP A 153 -19.35 -2.81 -2.47
CA ASP A 153 -18.83 -1.44 -2.58
C ASP A 153 -18.56 -0.84 -1.20
N ILE A 154 -19.40 -1.17 -0.21
CA ILE A 154 -19.20 -0.73 1.18
C ILE A 154 -17.93 -1.35 1.74
N MET A 155 -17.72 -2.66 1.57
CA MET A 155 -16.50 -3.33 2.04
C MET A 155 -15.24 -2.82 1.35
N ASP A 156 -15.30 -2.51 0.05
CA ASP A 156 -14.19 -1.88 -0.65
C ASP A 156 -13.87 -0.51 -0.09
N ARG A 157 -14.90 0.33 0.08
CA ARG A 157 -14.69 1.67 0.62
C ARG A 157 -14.17 1.63 2.05
N LEU A 158 -14.63 0.68 2.87
CA LEU A 158 -14.09 0.45 4.21
C LEU A 158 -12.61 0.07 4.14
N ASN A 159 -12.21 -0.85 3.26
CA ASN A 159 -10.81 -1.20 3.07
C ASN A 159 -9.98 0.03 2.65
N GLU A 160 -10.42 0.78 1.65
CA GLU A 160 -9.74 2.02 1.22
C GLU A 160 -9.55 3.00 2.37
N ILE A 161 -10.60 3.25 3.16
CA ILE A 161 -10.54 4.17 4.31
C ILE A 161 -9.56 3.65 5.35
N VAL A 162 -9.63 2.37 5.71
CA VAL A 162 -8.74 1.77 6.72
C VAL A 162 -7.27 1.83 6.27
N PHE A 163 -6.99 1.53 5.01
CA PHE A 163 -5.63 1.60 4.46
C PHE A 163 -5.10 3.03 4.31
N ASN A 164 -5.98 4.02 4.06
CA ASN A 164 -5.58 5.42 3.92
C ASN A 164 -5.50 6.16 5.27
N ALA A 165 -6.22 5.71 6.31
CA ALA A 165 -6.31 6.43 7.58
C ALA A 165 -4.95 6.68 8.26
N PRO A 166 -4.01 5.71 8.34
CA PRO A 166 -2.68 5.98 8.91
C PRO A 166 -1.91 7.05 8.14
N LEU A 167 -1.93 6.97 6.80
CA LEU A 167 -1.29 7.95 5.94
C LEU A 167 -1.88 9.35 6.16
N VAL A 168 -3.21 9.49 6.19
CA VAL A 168 -3.87 10.78 6.46
C VAL A 168 -3.45 11.35 7.82
N ALA A 169 -3.34 10.50 8.86
CA ALA A 169 -2.89 10.93 10.17
C ALA A 169 -1.44 11.43 10.16
N GLU A 170 -0.51 10.72 9.51
CA GLU A 170 0.89 11.14 9.37
C GLU A 170 1.00 12.45 8.55
N LEU A 171 0.22 12.59 7.48
CA LEU A 171 0.19 13.81 6.66
C LEU A 171 -0.31 15.03 7.43
N ARG A 172 -1.34 14.88 8.26
CA ARG A 172 -1.82 15.95 9.14
C ARG A 172 -0.76 16.35 10.15
N ALA A 173 -0.04 15.38 10.73
CA ALA A 173 1.04 15.67 11.67
C ALA A 173 2.17 16.47 10.99
N ILE A 174 2.54 16.12 9.76
CA ILE A 174 3.53 16.85 8.96
C ILE A 174 3.04 18.27 8.65
N ALA A 175 1.77 18.44 8.26
CA ALA A 175 1.20 19.75 7.97
C ALA A 175 1.20 20.68 9.19
N ILE A 176 0.77 20.18 10.35
CA ILE A 176 0.78 20.93 11.62
C ILE A 176 2.22 21.32 12.00
N ALA A 177 3.17 20.40 11.90
CA ALA A 177 4.58 20.69 12.16
C ALA A 177 5.12 21.78 11.21
N GLY A 178 4.75 21.72 9.92
CA GLY A 178 5.10 22.72 8.92
C GLY A 178 4.55 24.12 9.25
N GLU A 179 3.30 24.21 9.73
CA GLU A 179 2.70 25.48 10.17
C GLU A 179 3.44 26.07 11.38
N MET A 180 3.71 25.24 12.39
CA MET A 180 4.43 25.67 13.60
C MET A 180 5.83 26.18 13.28
N ILE A 181 6.51 25.53 12.33
CA ILE A 181 7.79 25.99 11.78
C ILE A 181 7.63 27.35 11.08
N GLY A 182 6.64 27.49 10.19
CA GLY A 182 6.39 28.73 9.46
C GLY A 182 6.04 29.92 10.37
N GLN A 183 5.43 29.65 11.53
CA GLN A 183 5.09 30.64 12.55
C GLN A 183 6.25 30.94 13.53
N GLY A 184 7.40 30.26 13.39
CA GLY A 184 8.54 30.41 14.30
C GLY A 184 8.30 29.86 15.71
N GLN A 185 7.32 28.98 15.89
CA GLN A 185 7.03 28.32 17.17
C GLN A 185 7.96 27.11 17.42
N ILE A 186 8.54 26.56 16.35
CA ILE A 186 9.54 25.50 16.38
C ILE A 186 10.80 26.03 15.71
N ASP A 187 11.94 25.94 16.40
CA ASP A 187 13.23 26.32 15.86
C ASP A 187 13.76 25.21 14.93
N VAL A 188 14.01 25.55 13.68
CA VAL A 188 14.58 24.66 12.64
C VAL A 188 16.10 24.78 12.56
N GLY A 189 16.70 25.71 13.33
CA GLY A 189 18.13 26.01 13.32
C GLY A 189 19.01 25.05 14.13
N GLY A 190 18.43 24.07 14.82
CA GLY A 190 19.14 23.07 15.64
C GLY A 190 18.90 21.65 15.17
N GLN A 191 19.77 20.72 15.59
CA GLN A 191 19.62 19.26 15.48
C GLN A 191 18.31 18.79 16.15
N GLY A 192 17.20 18.93 15.44
CA GLY A 192 15.85 18.66 15.90
C GLY A 192 15.07 17.85 14.85
N PRO A 193 14.12 17.02 15.28
CA PRO A 193 13.42 16.08 14.40
C PRO A 193 12.39 16.74 13.47
N TYR A 194 12.17 18.06 13.57
CA TYR A 194 11.14 18.78 12.84
C TYR A 194 11.75 19.68 11.77
N ARG A 195 11.57 19.28 10.51
CA ARG A 195 12.11 19.94 9.31
C ARG A 195 10.99 20.35 8.36
N HIS A 196 11.32 21.23 7.42
CA HIS A 196 10.38 21.61 6.36
C HIS A 196 10.32 20.52 5.28
N VAL A 197 9.39 19.57 5.45
CA VAL A 197 9.14 18.52 4.46
C VAL A 197 8.36 19.09 3.26
N ARG A 198 8.91 18.94 2.07
CA ARG A 198 8.31 19.35 0.80
C ARG A 198 7.62 18.14 0.16
N MET A 199 6.31 18.13 0.21
CA MET A 199 5.51 17.01 -0.28
C MET A 199 5.20 17.14 -1.77
N HIS A 200 5.35 16.02 -2.47
CA HIS A 200 4.96 15.82 -3.85
C HIS A 200 4.09 14.56 -3.93
N ALA A 201 3.20 14.46 -4.92
CA ALA A 201 2.43 13.24 -5.11
C ALA A 201 2.19 12.86 -6.57
N ILE A 202 2.13 11.56 -6.82
CA ILE A 202 1.51 10.95 -8.01
C ILE A 202 0.28 10.18 -7.49
N GLU A 203 -0.90 10.70 -7.80
CA GLU A 203 -2.16 10.20 -7.24
C GLU A 203 -2.83 9.16 -8.14
N ALA A 204 -3.44 8.15 -7.52
CA ALA A 204 -4.19 7.10 -8.19
C ALA A 204 -5.50 7.59 -8.85
N ASP A 205 -6.13 8.64 -8.29
CA ASP A 205 -7.54 8.97 -8.51
C ASP A 205 -7.90 9.18 -9.99
N ARG A 206 -6.99 9.75 -10.80
CA ARG A 206 -7.22 9.92 -12.25
C ARG A 206 -6.88 8.68 -13.08
N TRP A 207 -5.89 7.90 -12.64
CA TRP A 207 -5.29 6.83 -13.44
C TRP A 207 -5.94 5.47 -13.23
N LEU A 208 -6.58 5.29 -12.06
CA LEU A 208 -7.14 4.03 -11.60
C LEU A 208 -8.66 4.13 -11.30
N SER A 209 -9.32 5.27 -11.54
CA SER A 209 -10.75 5.46 -11.22
C SER A 209 -11.70 4.60 -12.04
N ASP A 210 -11.30 4.16 -13.24
CA ASP A 210 -12.07 3.26 -14.09
C ASP A 210 -11.96 1.78 -13.65
N LEU A 211 -11.10 1.47 -12.68
CA LEU A 211 -10.84 0.10 -12.23
C LEU A 211 -11.74 -0.28 -11.05
N SER A 212 -12.52 -1.35 -11.23
CA SER A 212 -13.33 -1.91 -10.15
C SER A 212 -12.54 -2.86 -9.24
N LEU A 213 -13.09 -3.16 -8.07
CA LEU A 213 -12.63 -4.21 -7.14
C LEU A 213 -12.15 -5.50 -7.80
N ARG A 214 -12.87 -5.96 -8.83
CA ARG A 214 -12.60 -7.25 -9.48
C ARG A 214 -11.22 -7.27 -10.15
N THR A 215 -10.75 -6.10 -10.58
CA THR A 215 -9.44 -5.97 -11.22
C THR A 215 -8.28 -6.20 -10.25
N LYS A 216 -8.50 -6.04 -8.92
CA LYS A 216 -7.47 -6.35 -7.89
C LYS A 216 -7.02 -7.81 -7.92
N PHE A 217 -7.86 -8.72 -8.42
CA PHE A 217 -7.55 -10.13 -8.60
C PHE A 217 -7.13 -10.49 -10.03
N ASN A 218 -7.12 -9.52 -10.95
CA ASN A 218 -6.70 -9.74 -12.32
C ASN A 218 -5.17 -9.75 -12.40
N THR A 219 -4.61 -10.92 -12.70
CA THR A 219 -3.17 -11.14 -12.86
C THR A 219 -2.77 -11.42 -14.31
N GLU A 220 -3.65 -11.12 -15.27
CA GLU A 220 -3.36 -11.29 -16.70
C GLU A 220 -2.22 -10.37 -17.14
N TRP A 221 -1.30 -10.92 -17.93
CA TRP A 221 -0.12 -10.20 -18.40
C TRP A 221 -0.45 -8.92 -19.18
N SER A 222 -1.50 -8.96 -20.00
CA SER A 222 -2.01 -7.78 -20.74
C SER A 222 -2.42 -6.67 -19.78
N PHE A 223 -3.19 -7.01 -18.75
CA PHE A 223 -3.66 -6.06 -17.74
C PHE A 223 -2.50 -5.49 -16.91
N LEU A 224 -1.55 -6.32 -16.47
CA LEU A 224 -0.36 -5.84 -15.75
C LEU A 224 0.51 -4.90 -16.58
N ASN A 225 0.62 -5.12 -17.90
CA ASN A 225 1.32 -4.20 -18.79
C ASN A 225 0.54 -2.91 -19.04
N ASP A 226 -0.79 -2.96 -19.06
CA ASP A 226 -1.63 -1.75 -19.11
C ASP A 226 -1.41 -0.90 -17.86
N LEU A 227 -1.49 -1.49 -16.66
CA LEU A 227 -1.18 -0.80 -15.40
C LEU A 227 0.22 -0.18 -15.39
N LYS A 228 1.23 -0.92 -15.87
CA LYS A 228 2.60 -0.41 -16.00
C LYS A 228 2.68 0.77 -16.97
N THR A 229 1.92 0.75 -18.06
CA THR A 229 1.88 1.84 -19.06
C THR A 229 1.24 3.09 -18.46
N ARG A 230 0.10 2.94 -17.75
CA ARG A 230 -0.56 4.02 -17.02
C ARG A 230 0.37 4.65 -15.98
N GLY A 231 1.05 3.82 -15.17
CA GLY A 231 1.99 4.31 -14.16
C GLY A 231 3.17 5.09 -14.75
N ARG A 232 3.68 4.69 -15.92
CA ARG A 232 4.70 5.47 -16.64
C ARG A 232 4.17 6.81 -17.14
N ALA A 233 2.99 6.82 -17.75
CA ALA A 233 2.37 8.06 -18.20
C ALA A 233 2.10 9.02 -17.03
N ALA A 234 1.69 8.51 -15.87
CA ALA A 234 1.53 9.29 -14.64
C ALA A 234 2.85 9.91 -14.16
N ALA A 235 3.94 9.14 -14.20
CA ALA A 235 5.26 9.62 -13.85
C ALA A 235 5.77 10.67 -14.85
N ASP A 236 5.58 10.46 -16.15
CA ASP A 236 5.97 11.41 -17.20
C ASP A 236 5.22 12.76 -17.04
N GLU A 237 3.90 12.73 -16.79
CA GLU A 237 3.12 13.95 -16.52
C GLU A 237 3.60 14.68 -15.27
N TRP A 238 3.95 13.94 -14.21
CA TRP A 238 4.52 14.52 -12.99
C TRP A 238 5.90 15.12 -13.23
N LEU A 239 6.75 14.46 -14.01
CA LEU A 239 8.08 14.97 -14.36
C LEU A 239 7.97 16.29 -15.14
N ASP A 240 7.03 16.40 -16.08
CA ASP A 240 6.83 17.61 -16.87
C ASP A 240 6.27 18.79 -16.03
N SER A 241 5.35 18.49 -15.10
CA SER A 241 4.60 19.52 -14.37
C SER A 241 5.19 19.89 -13.01
N CYS A 242 5.84 18.94 -12.33
CA CYS A 242 6.18 19.06 -10.90
C CYS A 242 7.68 18.91 -10.60
N LEU A 243 8.49 18.33 -11.50
CA LEU A 243 9.94 18.14 -11.25
C LEU A 243 10.65 19.47 -10.96
N GLY A 244 10.22 20.56 -11.61
CA GLY A 244 10.79 21.90 -11.38
C GLY A 244 10.56 22.48 -9.98
N ALA A 245 9.66 21.89 -9.19
CA ALA A 245 9.37 22.27 -7.81
C ALA A 245 10.28 21.55 -6.78
N VAL A 246 10.81 20.37 -7.14
CA VAL A 246 11.70 19.58 -6.27
C VAL A 246 12.93 20.41 -5.92
N GLY A 247 13.29 20.44 -4.64
CA GLY A 247 14.38 21.29 -4.16
C GLY A 247 13.95 22.73 -3.83
N ARG A 248 12.71 23.13 -4.13
CA ARG A 248 12.24 24.54 -4.03
C ARG A 248 10.99 24.69 -3.17
N HIS A 249 9.93 23.96 -3.49
CA HIS A 249 8.65 24.01 -2.77
C HIS A 249 7.85 22.73 -2.99
N ALA A 250 6.89 22.46 -2.10
CA ALA A 250 5.95 21.35 -2.28
C ALA A 250 5.14 21.52 -3.60
N SER A 251 4.80 20.42 -4.26
CA SER A 251 3.90 20.44 -5.42
C SER A 251 2.45 20.07 -5.06
N VAL A 252 2.21 19.66 -3.82
CA VAL A 252 0.87 19.33 -3.31
C VAL A 252 0.66 20.05 -1.99
N ASP A 253 -0.52 20.66 -1.84
CA ASP A 253 -0.96 21.23 -0.58
C ASP A 253 -1.59 20.14 0.29
N MET A 254 -0.88 19.74 1.34
CA MET A 254 -1.30 18.66 2.22
C MET A 254 -2.51 19.04 3.07
N GLN A 255 -2.67 20.32 3.40
CA GLN A 255 -3.79 20.80 4.20
C GLN A 255 -5.05 20.87 3.36
N ALA A 256 -4.97 21.44 2.15
CA ALA A 256 -6.10 21.44 1.24
C ALA A 256 -6.52 20.02 0.81
N ARG A 257 -5.57 19.07 0.75
CA ARG A 257 -5.82 17.71 0.27
C ARG A 257 -6.25 16.72 1.37
N PHE A 258 -5.74 16.88 2.60
CA PHE A 258 -5.94 15.90 3.69
C PHE A 258 -6.41 16.51 5.03
N GLY A 259 -6.52 17.84 5.11
CA GLY A 259 -7.00 18.59 6.27
C GLY A 259 -8.45 18.32 6.64
#